data_AF-A0A2V9BKR9-F1
#
_entry.id   AF-A0A2V9BKR9-F1
#
_cell.length_a   1.000
_cell.length_b   1.000
_cell.length_c   1.000
_cell.angle_alpha   90.00
_cell.angle_beta   90.00
_cell.angle_gamma   90.00
#
_symmetry.space_group_name_H-M   'P 1'
#
loop_
_entity.id
_entity.type
_entity.pdbx_description
1 polymer ?
#
loop_
_entity_poly.entity_id
_entity_poly.type
_entity_poly.pdbx_seq_one_letter_code
_entity_poly.pdbx_strand_id
1 'polypeptide(L)'
;KKIVATKEGGAITGEEHIREKTTGLYADFVFYEGRPADYQMARIDSLKKELGDVETEFDSLVARELPAVNKTLAKKKLTTIEQLTRKAWDTANGDSGGTSGSASAALLRKGLMSFRFLLH
;
A
#
# COMPACT_ATOMS: atom_id res chain seq x y z
N LYS A 1 -9.72 5.93 0.22
CA LYS A 1 -9.92 5.02 -0.94
C LYS A 1 -9.21 5.61 -2.16
N LYS A 2 -7.91 5.89 -2.06
CA LYS A 2 -7.14 6.58 -3.13
C LYS A 2 -6.17 5.63 -3.84
N ILE A 3 -5.68 4.60 -3.14
CA ILE A 3 -4.67 3.66 -3.68
C ILE A 3 -5.31 2.44 -4.37
N VAL A 4 -6.28 1.79 -3.72
CA VAL A 4 -6.99 0.60 -4.20
C VAL A 4 -8.46 0.63 -3.82
N ALA A 5 -9.29 -0.11 -4.55
CA ALA A 5 -10.68 -0.36 -4.19
C ALA A 5 -10.78 -1.20 -2.90
N THR A 6 -11.64 -0.76 -1.97
CA THR A 6 -11.81 -1.41 -0.66
C THR A 6 -13.28 -1.76 -0.36
N LYS A 7 -14.15 -1.80 -1.36
CA LYS A 7 -15.55 -2.24 -1.21
C LYS A 7 -15.68 -3.71 -1.60
N GLU A 8 -16.46 -4.47 -0.83
CA GLU A 8 -16.88 -5.82 -1.21
C GLU A 8 -17.73 -5.72 -2.47
N GLY A 9 -17.35 -6.44 -3.54
CA GLY A 9 -18.00 -6.33 -4.85
C GLY A 9 -17.07 -6.07 -6.04
N GLY A 10 -15.76 -5.97 -5.83
CA GLY A 10 -14.71 -6.35 -6.80
C GLY A 10 -14.55 -5.56 -8.11
N ALA A 11 -15.58 -5.04 -8.76
CA ALA A 11 -15.41 -4.48 -10.10
C ALA A 11 -16.53 -3.50 -10.47
N ILE A 12 -16.13 -2.41 -11.15
CA ILE A 12 -17.00 -1.49 -11.90
C ILE A 12 -17.80 -0.47 -11.08
N THR A 13 -17.13 0.29 -10.19
CA THR A 13 -17.69 1.59 -9.74
C THR A 13 -17.36 2.74 -10.69
N GLY A 14 -16.50 2.51 -11.69
CA GLY A 14 -15.95 3.55 -12.58
C GLY A 14 -14.87 4.43 -11.93
N GLU A 15 -14.59 4.27 -10.64
CA GLU A 15 -13.53 5.01 -9.93
C GLU A 15 -12.17 4.32 -10.14
N GLU A 16 -11.27 4.95 -10.92
CA GLU A 16 -9.87 4.51 -11.03
C GLU A 16 -9.06 4.99 -9.82
N HIS A 17 -8.34 4.06 -9.16
CA HIS A 17 -7.42 4.41 -8.09
C HIS A 17 -5.98 4.46 -8.64
N ILE A 18 -5.02 4.89 -7.82
CA ILE A 18 -3.61 5.01 -8.23
C ILE A 18 -3.09 3.69 -8.82
N ARG A 19 -3.50 2.54 -8.27
CA ARG A 19 -3.18 1.21 -8.84
C ARG A 19 -3.64 1.09 -10.29
N GLU A 20 -4.93 1.29 -10.56
CA GLU A 20 -5.51 1.06 -11.89
C GLU A 20 -4.96 2.06 -12.90
N LYS A 21 -4.80 3.33 -12.50
CA LYS A 21 -4.16 4.36 -13.34
C LYS A 21 -2.72 3.99 -13.70
N THR A 22 -1.97 3.40 -12.76
CA THR A 22 -0.59 2.95 -12.99
C THR A 22 -0.54 1.75 -13.93
N THR A 23 -1.45 0.79 -13.77
CA THR A 23 -1.57 -0.35 -14.71
C THR A 23 -1.92 0.11 -16.12
N GLY A 24 -2.83 1.09 -16.27
CA GLY A 24 -3.17 1.69 -17.55
C GLY A 24 -1.95 2.34 -18.21
N LEU A 25 -1.21 3.16 -17.47
CA LEU A 25 0.04 3.77 -17.95
C LEU A 25 1.11 2.73 -18.33
N TYR A 26 1.22 1.63 -17.58
CA TYR A 26 2.12 0.53 -17.94
C TYR A 26 1.70 -0.13 -19.27
N ALA A 27 0.40 -0.39 -19.47
CA ALA A 27 -0.09 -0.93 -20.73
C ALA A 27 0.19 0.04 -21.90
N ASP A 28 -0.01 1.35 -21.70
CA ASP A 28 0.32 2.37 -22.69
C ASP A 28 1.80 2.34 -23.10
N PHE A 29 2.72 1.95 -22.21
CA PHE A 29 4.13 1.78 -22.57
C PHE A 29 4.42 0.47 -23.30
N VAL A 30 3.83 -0.63 -22.85
CA VAL A 30 4.09 -1.96 -23.43
C VAL A 30 3.63 -2.05 -24.88
N PHE A 31 2.54 -1.36 -25.23
CA PHE A 31 1.96 -1.39 -26.59
C PHE A 31 2.34 -0.19 -27.47
N TYR A 32 3.21 0.70 -26.99
CA TYR A 32 3.65 1.86 -27.76
C TYR A 32 5.07 1.66 -28.30
N GLU A 33 5.18 1.55 -29.62
CA GLU A 33 6.47 1.43 -30.32
C GLU A 33 7.07 2.82 -30.56
N GLY A 34 7.73 3.37 -29.53
CA GLY A 34 8.37 4.68 -29.62
C GLY A 34 8.89 5.19 -28.27
N ARG A 35 9.59 6.35 -28.28
CA ARG A 35 9.95 7.03 -27.03
C ARG A 35 8.68 7.53 -26.33
N PRO A 36 8.59 7.50 -24.98
CA PRO A 36 7.47 8.04 -24.24
C PRO A 36 7.01 9.40 -24.74
N ALA A 37 5.72 9.54 -25.02
CA ALA A 37 5.14 10.83 -25.37
C ALA A 37 5.10 11.76 -24.14
N ASP A 38 5.15 13.07 -24.36
CA ASP A 38 5.18 14.07 -23.27
C ASP A 38 4.00 13.90 -22.29
N TYR A 39 2.84 13.49 -22.78
CA TYR A 39 1.67 13.22 -21.93
C TYR A 39 1.89 12.01 -20.99
N GLN A 40 2.63 10.98 -21.42
CA GLN A 40 2.94 9.81 -20.60
C GLN A 40 3.91 10.20 -19.48
N MET A 41 4.89 11.05 -19.79
CA MET A 41 5.82 11.60 -18.79
C MET A 41 5.09 12.47 -17.76
N ALA A 42 4.23 13.39 -18.20
CA ALA A 42 3.40 14.18 -17.31
C ALA A 42 2.47 13.29 -16.44
N ARG A 43 1.97 12.18 -16.99
CA ARG A 43 1.15 11.21 -16.23
C ARG A 43 1.96 10.49 -15.15
N ILE A 44 3.22 10.12 -15.41
CA ILE A 44 4.13 9.58 -14.39
C ILE A 44 4.27 10.58 -13.23
N ASP A 45 4.56 11.83 -13.54
CA ASP A 45 4.82 12.85 -12.50
C ASP A 45 3.56 13.14 -11.68
N SER A 46 2.39 13.19 -12.32
CA SER A 46 1.11 13.31 -11.63
C SER A 46 0.85 12.14 -10.69
N LEU A 47 1.08 10.89 -11.13
CA LEU A 47 0.85 9.70 -10.31
C LEU A 47 1.83 9.61 -9.14
N LYS A 48 3.10 9.99 -9.34
CA LYS A 48 4.08 10.10 -8.25
C LYS A 48 3.64 11.12 -7.21
N LYS A 49 3.13 12.27 -7.65
CA LYS A 49 2.60 13.29 -6.75
C LYS A 49 1.36 12.79 -5.98
N GLU A 50 0.39 12.19 -6.67
CA GLU A 50 -0.80 11.61 -6.02
C GLU A 50 -0.40 10.58 -4.95
N LEU A 51 0.61 9.74 -5.21
CA LEU A 51 1.10 8.77 -4.25
C LEU A 51 1.77 9.44 -3.05
N GLY A 52 2.66 10.41 -3.28
CA GLY A 52 3.33 11.15 -2.20
C GLY A 52 2.37 11.95 -1.32
N ASP A 53 1.30 12.50 -1.90
CA ASP A 53 0.24 13.18 -1.15
C ASP A 53 -0.49 12.17 -0.22
N VAL A 54 -0.74 10.93 -0.67
CA VAL A 54 -1.33 9.88 0.18
C VAL A 54 -0.39 9.41 1.27
N GLU A 55 0.91 9.26 0.99
CA GLU A 55 1.91 8.93 2.00
C GLU A 55 1.95 9.99 3.11
N THR A 56 1.95 11.27 2.72
CA THR A 56 1.94 12.40 3.65
C THR A 56 0.67 12.43 4.52
N GLU A 57 -0.50 12.19 3.91
CA GLU A 57 -1.77 12.09 4.65
C GLU A 57 -1.75 10.95 5.67
N PHE A 58 -1.20 9.79 5.29
CA PHE A 58 -1.07 8.64 6.19
C PHE A 58 -0.13 8.94 7.35
N ASP A 59 1.07 9.47 7.08
CA ASP A 59 2.05 9.80 8.12
C ASP A 59 1.48 10.83 9.11
N SER A 60 0.76 11.83 8.59
CA SER A 60 0.07 12.84 9.41
C SER A 60 -1.01 12.22 10.30
N LEU A 61 -1.83 11.31 9.75
CA LEU A 61 -2.85 10.60 10.51
C LEU A 61 -2.22 9.78 11.63
N VAL A 62 -1.17 9.02 11.32
CA VAL A 62 -0.51 8.15 12.29
C VAL A 62 0.14 8.97 13.40
N ALA A 63 0.87 10.03 13.07
CA ALA A 63 1.49 10.90 14.06
C ALA A 63 0.47 11.52 15.03
N ARG A 64 -0.72 11.88 14.51
CA ARG A 64 -1.79 12.52 15.29
C ARG A 64 -2.57 11.54 16.15
N GLU A 65 -3.00 10.41 15.60
CA GLU A 65 -4.00 9.55 16.22
C GLU A 65 -3.38 8.37 17.00
N LEU A 66 -2.31 7.77 16.48
CA LEU A 66 -1.75 6.54 17.04
C LEU A 66 -1.30 6.70 18.51
N PRO A 67 -0.69 7.82 18.96
CA PRO A 67 -0.29 7.97 20.35
C PRO A 67 -1.48 7.94 21.32
N ALA A 68 -2.61 8.55 20.97
CA ALA A 68 -3.80 8.59 21.82
C ALA A 68 -4.45 7.21 21.93
N VAL A 69 -4.53 6.48 20.81
CA VAL A 69 -5.01 5.10 20.77
C VAL A 69 -4.10 4.20 21.62
N ASN A 70 -2.78 4.28 21.45
CA ASN A 70 -1.83 3.47 22.21
C ASN A 70 -1.85 3.76 23.72
N LYS A 71 -2.04 5.03 24.13
CA LYS A 71 -2.28 5.36 25.55
C LYS A 71 -3.52 4.66 26.10
N THR A 72 -4.59 4.56 25.31
CA THR A 72 -5.84 3.89 25.73
C THR A 72 -5.65 2.37 25.82
N LEU A 73 -4.92 1.77 24.89
CA LEU A 73 -4.57 0.34 24.93
C LEU A 73 -3.70 0.01 26.15
N ALA A 74 -2.68 0.82 26.42
CA ALA A 74 -1.78 0.63 27.56
C ALA A 74 -2.51 0.71 28.90
N LYS A 75 -3.45 1.66 29.07
CA LYS A 75 -4.31 1.73 30.27
C LYS A 75 -5.14 0.47 30.49
N LYS A 76 -5.52 -0.22 29.41
CA LYS A 76 -6.25 -1.49 29.43
C LYS A 76 -5.32 -2.71 29.51
N LYS A 77 -4.00 -2.52 29.64
CA LYS A 77 -2.99 -3.57 29.63
C LYS A 77 -3.02 -4.42 28.35
N LEU A 78 -3.39 -3.81 27.23
CA LEU A 78 -3.39 -4.43 25.89
C LEU A 78 -2.12 -4.04 25.13
N THR A 79 -1.71 -4.89 24.19
CA THR A 79 -0.60 -4.62 23.27
C THR A 79 -0.86 -3.35 22.46
N THR A 80 0.14 -2.49 22.39
CA THR A 80 0.10 -1.27 21.57
C THR A 80 0.21 -1.59 20.09
N ILE A 81 -0.34 -0.72 19.25
CA ILE A 81 -0.22 -0.83 17.80
C ILE A 81 1.13 -0.25 17.37
N GLU A 82 1.90 -1.04 16.63
CA GLU A 82 3.15 -0.62 16.01
C GLU A 82 2.97 -0.43 14.51
N GLN A 83 3.68 0.55 13.95
CA GLN A 83 3.68 0.76 12.50
C GLN A 83 4.48 -0.34 11.81
N LEU A 84 3.84 -1.04 10.87
CA LEU A 84 4.52 -2.03 10.05
C LEU A 84 5.33 -1.33 8.95
N THR A 85 6.65 -1.31 9.08
CA THR A 85 7.52 -0.75 8.03
C THR A 85 7.57 -1.67 6.82
N ARG A 86 7.92 -1.10 5.65
CA ARG A 86 8.05 -1.86 4.40
C ARG A 86 9.02 -3.03 4.57
N LYS A 87 10.22 -2.73 5.09
CA LYS A 87 11.29 -3.69 5.40
C LYS A 87 10.85 -4.78 6.37
N ALA A 88 10.12 -4.43 7.43
CA ALA A 88 9.62 -5.40 8.39
C ALA A 88 8.62 -6.36 7.75
N TRP A 89 7.73 -5.86 6.90
CA TRP A 89 6.81 -6.70 6.11
C TRP A 89 7.58 -7.61 5.16
N ASP A 90 8.58 -7.11 4.43
CA ASP A 90 9.36 -7.93 3.47
C ASP A 90 10.11 -9.07 4.16
N THR A 91 10.64 -8.79 5.35
CA THR A 91 11.32 -9.81 6.17
C THR A 91 10.33 -10.84 6.69
N ALA A 92 9.15 -10.41 7.17
CA ALA A 92 8.12 -11.30 7.70
C ALA A 92 7.49 -12.20 6.62
N ASN A 93 7.48 -11.74 5.37
CA ASN A 93 6.87 -12.42 4.24
C ASN A 93 7.90 -12.92 3.22
N GLY A 94 9.12 -13.22 3.69
CA GLY A 94 10.24 -13.63 2.88
C GLY A 94 9.90 -14.68 1.81
N ASP A 95 10.18 -14.29 0.57
CA ASP A 95 10.39 -15.10 -0.63
C ASP A 95 9.17 -15.81 -1.27
N SER A 96 8.39 -15.07 -2.06
CA SER A 96 7.58 -15.66 -3.16
C SER A 96 8.45 -15.96 -4.40
N GLY A 97 9.67 -16.44 -4.17
CA GLY A 97 10.70 -16.79 -5.14
C GLY A 97 11.31 -18.18 -4.92
N GLY A 98 10.51 -19.15 -4.45
CA GLY A 98 10.76 -20.58 -4.66
C GLY A 98 11.63 -21.32 -3.63
N THR A 99 11.04 -22.42 -3.12
CA THR A 99 11.66 -23.61 -2.46
C THR A 99 11.40 -23.76 -0.95
N SER A 100 10.47 -24.68 -0.67
CA SER A 100 10.28 -25.59 0.48
C SER A 100 10.98 -25.34 1.82
N GLY A 101 10.19 -25.38 2.91
CA GLY A 101 10.65 -25.98 4.18
C GLY A 101 10.16 -25.35 5.49
N SER A 102 9.04 -25.86 6.01
CA SER A 102 8.72 -26.10 7.44
C SER A 102 8.88 -24.99 8.50
N ALA A 103 7.71 -24.56 9.02
CA ALA A 103 7.32 -24.28 10.42
C ALA A 103 8.24 -23.38 11.30
N SER A 104 7.76 -22.40 12.07
CA SER A 104 6.52 -22.35 12.83
C SER A 104 6.31 -20.94 13.41
N ALA A 105 5.07 -20.68 13.81
CA ALA A 105 4.67 -19.78 14.89
C ALA A 105 4.62 -18.25 14.64
N ALA A 106 3.37 -17.83 14.43
CA ALA A 106 2.72 -16.78 15.21
C ALA A 106 3.13 -15.33 14.93
N LEU A 107 2.39 -14.68 14.04
CA LEU A 107 1.73 -13.44 14.43
C LEU A 107 0.31 -13.43 13.84
N LEU A 108 -0.66 -13.24 14.74
CA LEU A 108 -2.08 -13.38 14.53
C LEU A 108 -2.57 -12.61 13.30
N ARG A 109 -3.28 -13.34 12.42
CA ARG A 109 -4.28 -12.78 11.52
C ARG A 109 -5.32 -12.01 12.33
N LYS A 110 -5.25 -10.68 12.34
CA LYS A 110 -6.40 -9.77 12.61
C LYS A 110 -6.00 -8.32 12.33
N GLY A 111 -6.73 -7.67 11.42
CA GLY A 111 -6.85 -6.22 11.39
C GLY A 111 -5.95 -5.48 10.40
N LEU A 112 -6.33 -5.50 9.13
CA LEU A 112 -6.32 -4.36 8.21
C LEU A 112 -5.24 -3.27 8.44
N MET A 113 -4.03 -3.45 7.90
CA MET A 113 -3.15 -2.35 7.48
C MET A 113 -2.01 -2.89 6.61
N SER A 114 -2.35 -3.30 5.38
CA SER A 114 -1.38 -3.55 4.32
C SER A 114 -1.67 -2.57 3.19
N PHE A 115 -1.30 -1.30 3.37
CA PHE A 115 -1.50 -0.23 2.37
C PHE A 115 -0.21 0.22 1.69
N ARG A 116 0.95 -0.28 2.14
CA ARG A 116 2.27 0.02 1.55
C ARG A 116 2.76 -1.05 0.56
N PHE A 117 1.89 -1.98 0.17
CA PHE A 117 2.28 -3.24 -0.48
C PHE A 117 2.00 -3.30 -1.99
N LEU A 118 1.83 -2.15 -2.67
CA LEU A 118 1.39 -2.18 -4.07
C LEU A 118 2.19 -1.32 -5.06
N LEU A 119 3.34 -0.82 -4.65
CA LEU A 119 4.36 -0.34 -5.58
C LEU A 119 5.72 -0.81 -5.04
N HIS A 120 6.57 -1.28 -5.96
CA HIS A 120 7.84 -2.02 -5.81
C HIS A 120 7.67 -3.53 -5.79
#